data_AF-A0A6A3NP06-F1
#
_entry.id   AF-A0A6A3NP06-F1
#
_cell.length_a   1.000
_cell.length_b   1.000
_cell.length_c   1.000
_cell.angle_alpha   90.00
_cell.angle_beta   90.00
_cell.angle_gamma   90.00
#
_symmetry.space_group_name_H-M   'P 1'
#
loop_
_entity.id
_entity.type
_entity.pdbx_description
1 polymer ?
#
loop_
_entity_poly.entity_id
_entity_poly.type
_entity_poly.pdbx_seq_one_letter_code
_entity_poly.pdbx_strand_id
1 'polypeptide(L)'
;MVLLAGYGEWILGSDDDRPRESDLSLHHPFGLFEWNRMPFGLKNVPQIYQRMLDNALNGFTKIPRLEGDPVSKQPDLETNSDVIPDEPKDDGKKSVLGRRSYIDDILITAESWDHLCDRVESLLDVCDEWNLSISVVRSFWGKDQVEYLGHKVSSNGLEANPKNLSALTDLPFPGSLRAMQSFLGSLNYYSKFIEDYAIYAAVLYELREVAFAAMSKPEDRSQVQNLAAAADDDLEGARDPADADLRWIRAHKSFTKLKEKVASTPILRHFQPELQPVVVVYANVWAISAALMQEHGAVFHPVMFASRTLKSNELNYGIVEKGGGLALLRVLDLGHNLLVGREIKVLARYSTLAWLFRSSGLQGRLGQWAALLSPWTLEIVKCTKGEDEILGTIAATITP
;
A
#
# COMPACT_ATOMS: atom_id res chain seq x y z
N MET A 1 -12.61 13.55 12.93
CA MET A 1 -13.04 12.32 12.21
C MET A 1 -13.95 11.50 13.11
N VAL A 2 -14.79 10.66 12.49
CA VAL A 2 -15.61 9.65 13.19
C VAL A 2 -15.32 8.29 12.56
N LEU A 3 -15.08 7.28 13.38
CA LEU A 3 -15.03 5.89 12.96
C LEU A 3 -16.22 5.17 13.58
N LEU A 4 -17.11 4.69 12.74
CA LEU A 4 -18.27 3.92 13.16
C LEU A 4 -18.00 2.44 12.94
N ALA A 5 -18.16 1.67 14.01
CA ALA A 5 -18.15 0.22 13.93
C ALA A 5 -19.58 -0.24 13.69
N GLY A 6 -19.89 -0.53 12.43
CA GLY A 6 -21.12 -1.19 12.02
C GLY A 6 -21.21 -2.58 12.62
N TYR A 7 -22.42 -2.97 13.00
CA TYR A 7 -22.72 -4.33 13.42
C TYR A 7 -24.08 -4.69 12.82
N GLY A 8 -24.06 -5.33 11.65
CA GLY A 8 -25.29 -5.78 11.00
C GLY A 8 -25.57 -7.24 11.32
N GLU A 9 -26.48 -7.50 12.26
CA GLU A 9 -27.14 -8.81 12.28
C GLU A 9 -28.16 -8.87 11.13
N TRP A 10 -27.75 -9.47 10.03
CA TRP A 10 -28.45 -9.40 8.75
C TRP A 10 -29.66 -10.32 8.69
N ILE A 11 -30.84 -9.79 8.36
CA ILE A 11 -32.01 -10.59 7.97
C ILE A 11 -31.83 -10.98 6.49
N LEU A 12 -31.90 -12.27 6.17
CA LEU A 12 -31.83 -12.75 4.78
C LEU A 12 -33.01 -12.17 3.97
N GLY A 13 -32.74 -11.24 3.05
CA GLY A 13 -33.74 -10.68 2.14
C GLY A 13 -33.81 -11.43 0.80
N SER A 14 -35.03 -11.85 0.42
CA SER A 14 -35.50 -12.60 -0.78
C SER A 14 -34.67 -13.79 -1.31
N ASP A 15 -35.37 -14.76 -1.92
CA ASP A 15 -34.90 -16.13 -2.24
C ASP A 15 -33.59 -16.28 -3.04
N ASP A 16 -33.15 -15.30 -3.82
CA ASP A 16 -32.02 -15.49 -4.76
C ASP A 16 -30.62 -15.49 -4.13
N ASP A 17 -30.43 -14.89 -2.95
CA ASP A 17 -29.12 -14.84 -2.24
C ASP A 17 -29.06 -15.74 -1.00
N ARG A 18 -30.09 -16.58 -0.78
CA ARG A 18 -30.11 -17.51 0.35
C ARG A 18 -29.09 -18.64 0.13
N PRO A 19 -28.15 -18.85 1.08
CA PRO A 19 -27.40 -20.10 1.14
C PRO A 19 -28.37 -21.28 1.16
N ARG A 20 -27.95 -22.44 0.64
CA ARG A 20 -28.80 -23.64 0.68
C ARG A 20 -29.25 -23.87 2.12
N GLU A 21 -30.51 -24.25 2.31
CA GLU A 21 -31.16 -24.50 3.60
C GLU A 21 -30.31 -25.44 4.51
N SER A 22 -29.55 -26.36 3.90
CA SER A 22 -28.58 -27.22 4.59
C SER A 22 -27.45 -26.47 5.30
N ASP A 23 -26.97 -25.37 4.73
CA ASP A 23 -25.81 -24.62 5.19
C ASP A 23 -26.16 -23.63 6.33
N LEU A 24 -27.45 -23.36 6.53
CA LEU A 24 -28.01 -22.53 7.60
C LEU A 24 -28.57 -23.36 8.77
N SER A 25 -28.53 -24.69 8.66
CA SER A 25 -29.11 -25.60 9.64
C SER A 25 -28.09 -26.06 10.69
N LEU A 26 -28.49 -26.07 11.96
CA LEU A 26 -27.70 -26.56 13.08
C LEU A 26 -28.45 -27.71 13.78
N HIS A 27 -27.79 -28.84 13.92
CA HIS A 27 -28.30 -29.97 14.71
C HIS A 27 -28.01 -29.77 16.20
N HIS A 28 -29.07 -29.69 17.00
CA HIS A 28 -29.02 -29.69 18.46
C HIS A 28 -29.64 -30.99 19.01
N PRO A 29 -29.26 -31.47 20.20
CA PRO A 29 -29.91 -32.62 20.86
C PRO A 29 -31.43 -32.55 21.02
N PHE A 30 -32.04 -31.36 20.84
CA PHE A 30 -33.48 -31.12 20.95
C PHE A 30 -34.17 -30.87 19.60
N GLY A 31 -33.45 -30.92 18.48
CA GLY A 31 -34.02 -30.73 17.15
C GLY A 31 -33.08 -30.04 16.16
N LEU A 32 -33.59 -29.83 14.94
CA LEU A 32 -32.95 -29.04 13.90
C LEU A 32 -33.38 -27.58 14.05
N PHE A 33 -32.41 -26.67 14.06
CA PHE A 33 -32.63 -25.22 14.10
C PHE A 33 -32.05 -24.59 12.84
N GLU A 34 -32.67 -23.53 12.33
CA GLU A 34 -32.19 -22.78 11.17
C GLU A 34 -31.91 -21.33 11.55
N TRP A 35 -30.88 -20.74 10.96
CA TRP A 35 -30.57 -19.33 11.11
C TRP A 35 -31.46 -18.46 10.24
N ASN A 36 -32.31 -17.63 10.86
CA ASN A 36 -33.10 -16.59 10.18
C ASN A 36 -32.25 -15.38 9.72
N ARG A 37 -30.98 -15.35 10.14
CA ARG A 37 -30.01 -14.29 9.87
C ARG A 37 -28.72 -14.89 9.37
N MET A 38 -27.92 -14.13 8.63
CA MET A 38 -26.67 -14.64 8.09
C MET A 38 -25.72 -15.06 9.23
N PRO A 39 -25.35 -16.35 9.35
CA PRO A 39 -24.54 -16.82 10.46
C PRO A 39 -23.06 -16.51 10.25
N PHE A 40 -22.35 -16.31 11.36
CA PHE A 40 -20.89 -16.19 11.33
C PHE A 40 -20.25 -17.50 10.84
N GLY A 41 -19.19 -17.38 10.03
CA GLY A 41 -18.38 -18.51 9.58
C GLY A 41 -18.62 -18.98 8.15
N LEU A 42 -19.66 -18.50 7.44
CA LEU A 42 -19.76 -18.75 6.00
C LEU A 42 -18.72 -17.89 5.25
N LYS A 43 -18.04 -18.50 4.28
CA LYS A 43 -16.93 -17.85 3.56
C LYS A 43 -17.33 -16.59 2.79
N ASN A 44 -18.60 -16.51 2.35
CA ASN A 44 -19.09 -15.44 1.49
C ASN A 44 -19.71 -14.26 2.26
N VAL A 45 -19.98 -14.41 3.57
CA VAL A 45 -20.63 -13.37 4.40
C VAL A 45 -19.96 -12.00 4.26
N PRO A 46 -18.62 -11.86 4.37
CA PRO A 46 -18.00 -10.54 4.36
C PRO A 46 -18.18 -9.82 3.01
N GLN A 47 -18.21 -10.56 1.91
CA GLN A 47 -18.36 -10.00 0.56
C GLN A 47 -19.80 -9.58 0.30
N ILE A 48 -20.78 -10.36 0.76
CA ILE A 48 -22.20 -10.02 0.67
C ILE A 48 -22.49 -8.77 1.51
N TYR A 49 -21.98 -8.74 2.74
CA TYR A 49 -22.12 -7.58 3.62
C TYR A 49 -21.47 -6.31 3.05
N GLN A 50 -20.26 -6.42 2.49
CA GLN A 50 -19.60 -5.29 1.82
C GLN A 50 -20.43 -4.76 0.65
N ARG A 51 -21.02 -5.64 -0.18
CA ARG A 51 -21.85 -5.23 -1.32
C ARG A 51 -23.09 -4.46 -0.86
N MET A 52 -23.75 -4.94 0.19
CA MET A 52 -24.89 -4.25 0.75
C MET A 52 -24.50 -2.88 1.32
N LEU A 53 -23.42 -2.79 2.09
CA LEU A 53 -22.93 -1.51 2.58
C LEU A 53 -22.54 -0.57 1.45
N ASP A 54 -21.91 -1.08 0.39
CA ASP A 54 -21.61 -0.29 -0.80
C ASP A 54 -22.90 0.27 -1.42
N ASN A 55 -23.99 -0.51 -1.48
CA ASN A 55 -25.28 -0.07 -2.00
C ASN A 55 -25.96 0.96 -1.11
N ALA A 56 -26.04 0.70 0.20
CA ALA A 56 -26.63 1.62 1.17
C ALA A 56 -25.88 2.96 1.22
N LEU A 57 -24.54 2.90 1.21
CA LEU A 57 -23.68 4.07 1.32
C LEU A 57 -23.35 4.72 -0.03
N ASN A 58 -23.89 4.22 -1.15
CA ASN A 58 -23.60 4.72 -2.49
C ASN A 58 -23.98 6.20 -2.67
N GLY A 59 -25.08 6.63 -2.05
CA GLY A 59 -25.51 8.04 -2.05
C GLY A 59 -24.67 8.93 -1.13
N PHE A 60 -24.28 8.40 0.03
CA PHE A 60 -23.63 9.15 1.11
C PHE A 60 -22.11 9.33 0.95
N THR A 61 -21.44 8.41 0.25
CA THR A 61 -19.97 8.41 0.11
C THR A 61 -19.44 9.15 -1.12
N LYS A 62 -20.32 9.74 -1.95
CA LYS A 62 -19.92 10.57 -3.10
C LYS A 62 -19.17 11.82 -2.61
N ILE A 63 -17.99 12.07 -3.19
CA ILE A 63 -17.27 13.34 -3.03
C ILE A 63 -17.98 14.39 -3.91
N PRO A 64 -18.24 15.62 -3.43
CA PRO A 64 -18.85 16.69 -4.23
C PRO A 64 -18.01 16.98 -5.49
N ARG A 65 -18.66 17.16 -6.64
CA ARG A 65 -17.99 17.61 -7.87
C ARG A 65 -17.61 19.10 -7.71
N LEU A 66 -16.40 19.48 -8.13
CA LEU A 66 -16.09 20.89 -8.37
C LEU A 66 -16.93 21.39 -9.55
N GLU A 67 -17.57 22.55 -9.42
CA GLU A 67 -18.37 23.18 -10.47
C GLU A 67 -17.50 23.54 -11.69
N GLY A 68 -17.75 22.96 -12.87
CA GLY A 68 -17.08 23.45 -14.09
C GLY A 68 -17.08 22.60 -15.38
N ASP A 69 -17.34 21.29 -15.38
CA ASP A 69 -17.09 20.47 -16.59
C ASP A 69 -18.31 20.23 -17.51
N PRO A 70 -18.13 20.16 -18.85
CA PRO A 70 -19.23 20.25 -19.82
C PRO A 70 -19.97 18.92 -20.04
N VAL A 71 -21.26 19.06 -20.36
CA VAL A 71 -22.24 17.98 -20.62
C VAL A 71 -21.94 17.24 -21.92
N SER A 72 -21.87 15.90 -21.90
CA SER A 72 -21.94 15.06 -23.10
C SER A 72 -22.92 13.89 -22.91
N LYS A 73 -23.60 13.57 -24.02
CA LYS A 73 -24.87 12.83 -24.15
C LYS A 73 -24.74 11.31 -23.94
N GLN A 74 -25.76 10.70 -23.32
CA GLN A 74 -25.95 9.24 -23.20
C GLN A 74 -26.15 8.56 -24.56
N PRO A 75 -25.79 7.27 -24.69
CA PRO A 75 -26.48 6.31 -25.54
C PRO A 75 -27.21 5.21 -24.73
N ASP A 76 -28.23 4.65 -25.34
CA ASP A 76 -29.37 3.92 -24.79
C ASP A 76 -29.08 2.59 -24.06
N LEU A 77 -29.96 2.30 -23.08
CA LEU A 77 -30.07 1.10 -22.24
C LEU A 77 -30.84 -0.01 -22.96
N GLU A 78 -30.21 -1.13 -23.33
CA GLU A 78 -30.83 -2.48 -23.33
C GLU A 78 -29.71 -3.55 -23.33
N THR A 79 -29.32 -4.06 -22.15
CA THR A 79 -28.84 -5.44 -21.84
C THR A 79 -27.98 -5.44 -20.56
N ASN A 80 -28.59 -5.71 -19.40
CA ASN A 80 -28.03 -6.53 -18.32
C ASN A 80 -29.09 -6.69 -17.23
N SER A 81 -29.42 -7.93 -16.89
CA SER A 81 -30.58 -8.35 -16.12
C SER A 81 -30.26 -8.77 -14.68
N ASP A 82 -29.41 -8.03 -13.96
CA ASP A 82 -29.01 -8.37 -12.58
C ASP A 82 -29.25 -7.21 -11.59
N VAL A 83 -30.32 -6.44 -11.78
CA VAL A 83 -30.71 -5.34 -10.87
C VAL A 83 -32.09 -5.62 -10.29
N ILE A 84 -32.16 -5.81 -8.98
CA ILE A 84 -33.44 -5.84 -8.24
C ILE A 84 -34.03 -4.41 -8.31
N PRO A 85 -35.31 -4.24 -8.70
CA PRO A 85 -35.87 -2.94 -9.03
C PRO A 85 -36.24 -2.15 -7.77
N ASP A 86 -35.38 -1.20 -7.41
CA ASP A 86 -35.78 0.13 -6.92
C ASP A 86 -34.58 1.09 -7.09
N GLU A 87 -34.38 1.56 -8.33
CA GLU A 87 -33.33 2.53 -8.64
C GLU A 87 -33.85 3.98 -8.53
N PRO A 88 -33.18 4.86 -7.76
CA PRO A 88 -33.19 6.28 -8.07
C PRO A 88 -32.24 6.54 -9.25
N LYS A 89 -32.80 7.05 -10.35
CA LYS A 89 -32.19 7.52 -11.62
C LYS A 89 -30.65 7.44 -11.74
N ASP A 90 -30.22 6.55 -12.63
CA ASP A 90 -28.86 6.40 -13.17
C ASP A 90 -28.42 7.61 -14.04
N ASP A 91 -27.22 8.15 -13.76
CA ASP A 91 -26.49 9.11 -14.60
C ASP A 91 -25.06 8.62 -14.96
N GLY A 92 -24.92 7.35 -15.36
CA GLY A 92 -24.10 6.96 -16.52
C GLY A 92 -22.63 7.42 -16.60
N LYS A 93 -21.89 7.53 -15.49
CA LYS A 93 -20.43 7.77 -15.51
C LYS A 93 -19.67 6.80 -14.61
N LYS A 94 -18.61 6.18 -15.18
CA LYS A 94 -17.82 5.09 -14.57
C LYS A 94 -16.92 5.56 -13.42
N SER A 95 -16.78 4.66 -12.45
CA SER A 95 -16.07 4.81 -11.17
C SER A 95 -14.70 4.12 -11.17
N VAL A 96 -13.71 4.75 -10.54
CA VAL A 96 -12.42 4.12 -10.19
C VAL A 96 -12.00 4.58 -8.77
N LEU A 97 -12.53 3.89 -7.75
CA LEU A 97 -12.10 3.83 -6.34
C LEU A 97 -12.11 5.11 -5.46
N GLY A 98 -12.94 5.06 -4.41
CA GLY A 98 -12.92 5.97 -3.24
C GLY A 98 -13.69 5.42 -2.03
N ARG A 99 -13.55 4.12 -1.70
CA ARG A 99 -14.29 3.48 -0.60
C ARG A 99 -13.82 3.97 0.78
N ARG A 100 -14.77 4.41 1.61
CA ARG A 100 -14.55 4.82 3.02
C ARG A 100 -15.04 3.80 4.04
N SER A 101 -15.72 2.76 3.59
CA SER A 101 -16.19 1.62 4.37
C SER A 101 -15.41 0.36 4.00
N TYR A 102 -14.99 -0.38 5.01
CA TYR A 102 -14.41 -1.72 4.83
C TYR A 102 -15.06 -2.69 5.80
N ILE A 103 -15.86 -3.60 5.24
CA ILE A 103 -16.68 -4.57 5.94
C ILE A 103 -17.48 -3.85 7.01
N ASP A 104 -17.06 -3.87 8.27
CA ASP A 104 -17.81 -3.30 9.38
C ASP A 104 -17.41 -1.87 9.74
N ASP A 105 -16.25 -1.39 9.30
CA ASP A 105 -15.68 -0.12 9.76
C ASP A 105 -15.95 1.01 8.73
N ILE A 106 -16.64 2.08 9.16
CA ILE A 106 -16.98 3.24 8.33
C ILE A 106 -16.23 4.48 8.83
N LEU A 107 -15.34 5.03 8.01
CA LEU A 107 -14.57 6.24 8.34
C LEU A 107 -15.18 7.50 7.72
N ILE A 108 -15.57 8.46 8.55
CA ILE A 108 -16.08 9.76 8.16
C ILE A 108 -15.07 10.85 8.51
N THR A 109 -14.75 11.67 7.51
CA THR A 109 -13.86 12.81 7.63
C THR A 109 -14.61 14.09 7.23
N ALA A 110 -14.27 15.21 7.85
CA ALA A 110 -14.79 16.53 7.52
C ALA A 110 -13.75 17.59 7.91
N GLU A 111 -13.86 18.78 7.30
CA GLU A 111 -12.96 19.90 7.53
C GLU A 111 -13.37 20.74 8.75
N SER A 112 -14.66 20.77 9.08
CA SER A 112 -15.21 21.45 10.26
C SER A 112 -16.03 20.49 11.13
N TRP A 113 -16.24 20.89 12.39
CA TRP A 113 -17.09 20.15 13.31
C TRP A 113 -18.54 20.09 12.83
N ASP A 114 -19.09 21.21 12.35
CA ASP A 114 -20.47 21.29 11.88
C ASP A 114 -20.69 20.37 10.67
N HIS A 115 -19.78 20.42 9.69
CA HIS A 115 -19.81 19.49 8.56
C HIS A 115 -19.65 18.02 8.98
N LEU A 116 -18.94 17.74 10.07
CA LEU A 116 -18.83 16.38 10.59
C LEU A 116 -20.16 15.90 11.17
N CYS A 117 -20.85 16.76 11.92
CA CYS A 117 -22.17 16.49 12.47
C CYS A 117 -23.20 16.24 11.38
N ASP A 118 -23.30 17.13 10.39
CA ASP A 118 -24.24 16.98 9.27
C ASP A 118 -24.05 15.64 8.54
N ARG A 119 -22.78 15.28 8.29
CA ARG A 119 -22.45 14.01 7.65
C ARG A 119 -22.82 12.81 8.51
N VAL A 120 -22.54 12.87 9.81
CA VAL A 120 -22.92 11.79 10.72
C VAL A 120 -24.43 11.62 10.74
N GLU A 121 -25.20 12.71 10.79
CA GLU A 121 -26.65 12.67 10.80
C GLU A 121 -27.21 12.02 9.53
N SER A 122 -26.77 12.45 8.35
CA SER A 122 -27.22 11.82 7.10
C SER A 122 -26.78 10.36 6.97
N LEU A 123 -25.69 9.94 7.61
CA LEU A 123 -25.31 8.52 7.65
C LEU A 123 -26.25 7.73 8.54
N LEU A 124 -26.63 8.27 9.70
CA LEU A 124 -27.56 7.61 10.61
C LEU A 124 -28.93 7.46 9.97
N ASP A 125 -29.40 8.45 9.21
CA ASP A 125 -30.65 8.36 8.43
C ASP A 125 -30.61 7.18 7.45
N VAL A 126 -29.50 7.05 6.69
CA VAL A 126 -29.30 5.92 5.76
C VAL A 126 -29.22 4.59 6.51
N CYS A 127 -28.57 4.57 7.68
CA CYS A 127 -28.52 3.36 8.49
C CYS A 127 -29.91 2.95 8.99
N ASP A 128 -30.76 3.90 9.39
CA ASP A 128 -32.13 3.62 9.80
C ASP A 128 -32.98 3.12 8.62
N GLU A 129 -32.87 3.73 7.43
CA GLU A 129 -33.53 3.26 6.21
C GLU A 129 -33.17 1.82 5.84
N TRP A 130 -31.90 1.46 6.00
CA TRP A 130 -31.37 0.13 5.64
C TRP A 130 -31.33 -0.86 6.81
N ASN A 131 -31.92 -0.52 7.97
CA ASN A 131 -31.89 -1.31 9.21
C ASN A 131 -30.47 -1.74 9.65
N LEU A 132 -29.48 -0.87 9.42
CA LEU A 132 -28.10 -1.05 9.84
C LEU A 132 -27.93 -0.52 11.27
N SER A 133 -27.32 -1.33 12.13
CA SER A 133 -27.00 -0.92 13.51
C SER A 133 -25.53 -0.52 13.64
N ILE A 134 -25.26 0.49 14.44
CA ILE A 134 -23.91 0.99 14.74
C ILE A 134 -23.61 0.81 16.22
N SER A 135 -22.44 0.25 16.54
CA SER A 135 -22.01 0.11 17.93
C SER A 135 -21.43 1.41 18.46
N VAL A 136 -22.16 2.10 19.33
CA VAL A 136 -21.68 3.35 19.97
C VAL A 136 -20.38 3.11 20.78
N VAL A 137 -20.29 1.97 21.47
CA VAL A 137 -19.15 1.62 22.35
C VAL A 137 -17.87 1.36 21.56
N ARG A 138 -17.99 0.74 20.37
CA ARG A 138 -16.84 0.45 19.50
C ARG A 138 -16.49 1.61 18.56
N SER A 139 -17.36 2.61 18.48
CA SER A 139 -17.17 3.78 17.62
C SER A 139 -16.34 4.88 18.29
N PHE A 140 -15.62 5.64 17.48
CA PHE A 140 -14.85 6.79 17.92
C PHE A 140 -15.40 8.06 17.28
N TRP A 141 -15.68 9.06 18.10
CA TRP A 141 -16.34 10.30 17.67
C TRP A 141 -15.42 11.50 17.87
N GLY A 142 -15.38 12.39 16.88
CA GLY A 142 -14.73 13.68 17.01
C GLY A 142 -13.22 13.67 17.25
N LYS A 143 -12.50 12.64 16.79
CA LYS A 143 -11.05 12.52 17.01
C LYS A 143 -10.23 13.06 15.84
N ASP A 144 -9.09 13.68 16.15
CA ASP A 144 -8.10 14.13 15.15
C ASP A 144 -7.25 12.99 14.59
N GLN A 145 -7.10 11.91 15.36
CA GLN A 145 -6.40 10.69 14.96
C GLN A 145 -7.21 9.45 15.36
N VAL A 146 -7.38 8.50 14.44
CA VAL A 146 -8.14 7.26 14.66
C VAL A 146 -7.37 6.04 14.14
N GLU A 147 -7.45 4.92 14.86
CA GLU A 147 -6.95 3.63 14.38
C GLU A 147 -8.00 3.03 13.41
N TYR A 148 -7.64 2.84 12.14
CA TYR A 148 -8.50 2.30 11.09
C TYR A 148 -7.73 1.28 10.24
N LEU A 149 -8.27 0.07 10.07
CA LEU A 149 -7.67 -1.03 9.31
C LEU A 149 -6.20 -1.34 9.66
N GLY A 150 -5.83 -1.22 10.94
CA GLY A 150 -4.48 -1.48 11.43
C GLY A 150 -3.48 -0.35 11.17
N HIS A 151 -3.95 0.83 10.74
CA HIS A 151 -3.17 2.05 10.58
C HIS A 151 -3.72 3.17 11.44
N LYS A 152 -2.88 4.16 11.74
CA LYS A 152 -3.32 5.41 12.37
C LYS A 152 -3.57 6.43 11.27
N VAL A 153 -4.81 6.92 11.17
CA VAL A 153 -5.21 7.94 10.20
C VAL A 153 -5.36 9.26 10.93
N SER A 154 -4.67 10.30 10.45
CA SER A 154 -4.76 11.67 10.93
C SER A 154 -5.01 12.63 9.77
N SER A 155 -5.28 13.91 10.06
CA SER A 155 -5.36 14.96 9.04
C SER A 155 -4.02 15.15 8.30
N ASN A 156 -2.91 14.83 8.96
CA ASN A 156 -1.56 14.95 8.40
C ASN A 156 -1.19 13.78 7.48
N GLY A 157 -1.83 12.62 7.64
CA GLY A 157 -1.52 11.46 6.82
C GLY A 157 -1.87 10.11 7.43
N LEU A 158 -1.24 9.08 6.88
CA LEU A 158 -1.34 7.69 7.31
C LEU A 158 -0.04 7.26 8.01
N GLU A 159 -0.19 6.65 9.17
CA GLU A 159 0.88 6.11 9.99
C GLU A 159 0.70 4.60 10.19
N ALA A 160 1.80 3.87 10.28
CA ALA A 160 1.78 2.48 10.71
C ALA A 160 1.45 2.39 12.22
N ASN A 161 0.73 1.35 12.64
CA ASN A 161 0.33 1.23 14.04
C ASN A 161 1.56 0.89 14.93
N PRO A 162 1.92 1.76 15.88
CA PRO A 162 3.13 1.59 16.69
C PRO A 162 3.12 0.34 17.56
N LYS A 163 1.94 -0.16 17.97
CA LYS A 163 1.83 -1.37 18.81
C LYS A 163 2.37 -2.62 18.11
N ASN A 164 2.20 -2.66 16.78
CA ASN A 164 2.71 -3.77 15.97
C ASN A 164 4.18 -3.54 15.57
N LEU A 165 4.60 -2.28 15.44
CA LEU A 165 5.98 -1.93 15.10
C LEU A 165 6.95 -2.24 16.24
N SER A 166 6.58 -1.96 17.50
CA SER A 166 7.43 -2.26 18.66
C SER A 166 7.77 -3.75 18.75
N ALA A 167 6.77 -4.61 18.49
CA ALA A 167 6.96 -6.05 18.44
C ALA A 167 7.94 -6.49 17.33
N LEU A 168 8.07 -5.73 16.24
CA LEU A 168 8.98 -6.03 15.13
C LEU A 168 10.40 -5.46 15.38
N THR A 169 10.51 -4.30 16.02
CA THR A 169 11.80 -3.67 16.36
C THR A 169 12.53 -4.37 17.49
N ASP A 170 11.86 -5.16 18.31
CA ASP A 170 12.51 -5.90 19.41
C ASP A 170 12.94 -7.31 19.00
N LEU A 171 12.61 -7.77 17.78
CA LEU A 171 12.94 -9.13 17.36
C LEU A 171 14.46 -9.33 17.20
N PRO A 172 15.01 -10.43 17.73
CA PRO A 172 16.38 -10.81 17.47
C PRO A 172 16.54 -11.28 16.01
N PHE A 173 17.77 -11.30 15.52
CA PHE A 173 18.06 -11.82 14.19
C PHE A 173 17.58 -13.29 14.06
N PRO A 174 16.79 -13.64 13.02
CA PRO A 174 16.22 -14.97 12.87
C PRO A 174 17.28 -16.08 12.81
N GLY A 175 17.12 -17.12 13.63
CA GLY A 175 18.04 -18.27 13.66
C GLY A 175 17.73 -19.37 12.64
N SER A 176 16.65 -19.24 11.87
CA SER A 176 16.24 -20.22 10.85
C SER A 176 15.60 -19.54 9.65
N LEU A 177 15.61 -20.22 8.49
CA LEU A 177 14.96 -19.71 7.28
C LEU A 177 13.46 -19.48 7.49
N ARG A 178 12.78 -20.38 8.21
CA ARG A 178 11.34 -20.23 8.51
C ARG A 178 11.06 -18.98 9.35
N ALA A 179 11.90 -18.70 10.35
CA ALA A 179 11.78 -17.48 11.14
C ALA A 179 12.05 -16.23 10.30
N MET A 180 13.04 -16.27 9.39
CA MET A 180 13.34 -15.18 8.46
C MET A 180 12.17 -14.91 7.50
N GLN A 181 11.59 -15.95 6.92
CA GLN A 181 10.42 -15.83 6.04
C GLN A 181 9.20 -15.31 6.79
N SER A 182 8.98 -15.74 8.03
CA SER A 182 7.91 -15.21 8.88
C SER A 182 8.10 -13.72 9.16
N PHE A 183 9.33 -13.29 9.43
CA PHE A 183 9.67 -11.87 9.62
C PHE A 183 9.39 -11.05 8.35
N LEU A 184 9.90 -11.47 7.19
CA LEU A 184 9.66 -10.78 5.91
C LEU A 184 8.16 -10.76 5.54
N GLY A 185 7.44 -11.85 5.82
CA GLY A 185 5.99 -11.91 5.63
C GLY A 185 5.23 -10.90 6.48
N SER A 186 5.64 -10.72 7.75
CA SER A 186 5.05 -9.72 8.64
C SER A 186 5.35 -8.28 8.21
N LEU A 187 6.53 -8.03 7.62
CA LEU A 187 6.91 -6.71 7.10
C LEU A 187 6.20 -6.35 5.80
N ASN A 188 5.72 -7.33 5.02
CA ASN A 188 5.07 -7.06 3.75
C ASN A 188 3.83 -6.15 3.89
N TYR A 189 3.11 -6.25 5.01
CA TYR A 189 1.98 -5.35 5.34
C TYR A 189 2.43 -3.88 5.52
N TYR A 190 3.65 -3.66 6.01
CA TYR A 190 4.24 -2.33 6.23
C TYR A 190 5.13 -1.84 5.08
N SER A 191 5.30 -2.64 4.02
CA SER A 191 6.18 -2.33 2.88
C SER A 191 5.89 -0.97 2.23
N LYS A 192 4.64 -0.49 2.30
CA LYS A 192 4.24 0.84 1.79
C LYS A 192 4.78 2.03 2.58
N PHE A 193 5.15 1.82 3.85
CA PHE A 193 5.74 2.84 4.75
C PHE A 193 7.27 2.74 4.82
N ILE A 194 7.83 1.61 4.39
CA ILE A 194 9.26 1.35 4.47
C ILE A 194 9.89 1.70 3.12
N GLU A 195 10.61 2.82 3.14
CA GLU A 195 11.50 3.19 2.06
C GLU A 195 12.51 2.06 1.77
N ASP A 196 12.72 1.76 0.48
CA ASP A 196 13.72 0.79 0.00
C ASP A 196 13.57 -0.63 0.57
N TYR A 197 12.38 -1.00 1.06
CA TYR A 197 12.10 -2.30 1.64
C TYR A 197 12.66 -3.47 0.81
N ALA A 198 12.37 -3.49 -0.50
CA ALA A 198 12.78 -4.60 -1.36
C ALA A 198 14.30 -4.72 -1.53
N ILE A 199 15.06 -3.64 -1.34
CA ILE A 199 16.53 -3.65 -1.45
C ILE A 199 17.12 -4.42 -0.28
N TYR A 200 16.72 -4.09 0.95
CA TYR A 200 17.19 -4.81 2.12
C TYR A 200 16.59 -6.22 2.21
N ALA A 201 15.32 -6.38 1.82
CA ALA A 201 14.68 -7.69 1.79
C ALA A 201 15.35 -8.63 0.77
N ALA A 202 15.86 -8.12 -0.37
CA ALA A 202 16.58 -8.94 -1.35
C ALA A 202 17.80 -9.65 -0.75
N VAL A 203 18.57 -8.95 0.10
CA VAL A 203 19.73 -9.53 0.79
C VAL A 203 19.29 -10.66 1.72
N LEU A 204 18.16 -10.48 2.40
CA LEU A 204 17.60 -11.50 3.30
C LEU A 204 17.00 -12.70 2.54
N TYR A 205 16.43 -12.48 1.35
CA TYR A 205 15.93 -13.54 0.47
C TYR A 205 17.06 -14.41 -0.12
N GLU A 206 18.29 -13.91 -0.18
CA GLU A 206 19.44 -14.69 -0.67
C GLU A 206 19.82 -15.83 0.28
N LEU A 207 19.44 -15.73 1.56
CA LEU A 207 19.72 -16.75 2.56
C LEU A 207 18.89 -18.02 2.29
N ARG A 208 19.58 -19.14 2.05
CA ARG A 208 18.98 -20.47 1.83
C ARG A 208 19.11 -21.33 3.08
N GLU A 209 18.35 -22.43 3.16
CA GLU A 209 18.45 -23.38 4.28
C GLU A 209 19.88 -23.88 4.50
N VAL A 210 20.63 -24.12 3.42
CA VAL A 210 22.04 -24.52 3.46
C VAL A 210 22.91 -23.48 4.18
N ALA A 211 22.62 -22.19 4.01
CA ALA A 211 23.36 -21.13 4.69
C ALA A 211 23.08 -21.15 6.20
N PHE A 212 21.82 -21.34 6.61
CA PHE A 212 21.45 -21.45 8.03
C PHE A 212 22.03 -22.71 8.69
N ALA A 213 22.11 -23.81 7.94
CA ALA A 213 22.75 -25.04 8.41
C ALA A 213 24.26 -24.85 8.65
N ALA A 214 24.95 -24.12 7.76
CA ALA A 214 26.36 -23.79 7.94
C ALA A 214 26.62 -22.91 9.18
N MET A 215 25.72 -21.96 9.48
CA MET A 215 25.76 -21.07 10.66
C MET A 215 25.42 -21.73 12.00
N SER A 216 24.99 -22.99 12.01
CA SER A 216 24.62 -23.66 13.27
C SER A 216 25.84 -23.99 14.17
N LYS A 217 27.07 -23.69 13.71
CA LYS A 217 28.28 -23.76 14.53
C LYS A 217 28.40 -22.51 15.42
N PRO A 218 28.57 -22.67 16.75
CA PRO A 218 28.58 -21.55 17.68
C PRO A 218 29.74 -20.56 17.48
N GLU A 219 30.90 -21.02 16.96
CA GLU A 219 32.10 -20.21 16.70
C GLU A 219 31.84 -19.13 15.63
N ASP A 220 31.22 -19.53 14.52
CA ASP A 220 30.91 -18.66 13.36
C ASP A 220 29.87 -17.58 13.73
N ARG A 221 28.90 -17.92 14.60
CA ARG A 221 27.85 -16.98 15.05
C ARG A 221 28.39 -15.81 15.86
N SER A 222 29.33 -16.08 16.77
CA SER A 222 30.00 -15.04 17.56
C SER A 222 30.90 -14.15 16.71
N GLN A 223 31.60 -14.74 15.73
CA GLN A 223 32.52 -14.00 14.85
C GLN A 223 31.76 -13.05 13.92
N VAL A 224 30.66 -13.49 13.30
CA VAL A 224 29.82 -12.65 12.44
C VAL A 224 29.15 -11.52 13.23
N GLN A 225 28.65 -11.78 14.45
CA GLN A 225 28.04 -10.73 15.27
C GLN A 225 29.06 -9.67 15.70
N ASN A 226 30.27 -10.08 16.07
CA ASN A 226 31.35 -9.16 16.43
C ASN A 226 31.83 -8.36 15.21
N LEU A 227 31.94 -8.98 14.02
CA LEU A 227 32.32 -8.30 12.78
C LEU A 227 31.24 -7.33 12.29
N ALA A 228 29.96 -7.71 12.41
CA ALA A 228 28.84 -6.83 12.06
C ALA A 228 28.76 -5.62 12.99
N ALA A 229 29.12 -5.76 14.27
CA ALA A 229 29.18 -4.66 15.23
C ALA A 229 30.43 -3.75 15.04
N ALA A 230 31.51 -4.28 14.45
CA ALA A 230 32.75 -3.52 14.20
C ALA A 230 32.77 -2.80 12.85
N ALA A 231 31.85 -3.11 11.93
CA ALA A 231 31.82 -2.62 10.55
C ALA A 231 30.97 -1.34 10.33
N ASP A 232 30.69 -0.58 11.40
CA ASP A 232 29.95 0.69 11.33
C ASP A 232 30.77 1.83 10.67
N ASP A 233 32.09 1.68 10.50
CA ASP A 233 32.95 2.61 9.75
C ASP A 233 33.54 1.93 8.48
N ASP A 234 33.20 2.49 7.32
CA ASP A 234 33.83 2.38 6.00
C ASP A 234 34.57 1.08 5.62
N LEU A 235 33.89 0.19 4.88
CA LEU A 235 34.49 -0.96 4.20
C LEU A 235 34.64 -0.74 2.68
N GLU A 236 35.44 0.26 2.27
CA GLU A 236 36.03 0.27 0.91
C GLU A 236 37.36 -0.51 0.83
N GLY A 237 37.80 -1.18 1.91
CA GLY A 237 39.18 -1.65 2.04
C GLY A 237 39.45 -3.08 2.49
N ALA A 238 38.47 -3.99 2.62
CA ALA A 238 38.74 -5.35 3.11
C ALA A 238 38.85 -6.38 1.96
N ARG A 239 40.09 -6.81 1.66
CA ARG A 239 40.36 -8.01 0.86
C ARG A 239 40.08 -9.27 1.69
N ASP A 240 39.20 -10.10 1.14
CA ASP A 240 38.94 -11.53 1.39
C ASP A 240 38.74 -12.03 2.85
N PRO A 241 37.57 -11.79 3.45
CA PRO A 241 36.89 -12.78 4.30
C PRO A 241 36.21 -13.84 3.42
N ALA A 242 36.05 -15.07 3.91
CA ALA A 242 35.31 -16.11 3.18
C ALA A 242 33.93 -15.59 2.77
N ASP A 243 33.51 -15.79 1.51
CA ASP A 243 32.25 -15.27 0.92
C ASP A 243 30.99 -15.53 1.78
N ALA A 244 31.02 -16.59 2.59
CA ALA A 244 29.99 -16.91 3.58
C ALA A 244 29.88 -15.85 4.70
N ASP A 245 31.00 -15.39 5.26
CA ASP A 245 31.03 -14.40 6.35
C ASP A 245 30.55 -13.04 5.86
N LEU A 246 30.96 -12.62 4.67
CA LEU A 246 30.50 -11.38 4.04
C LEU A 246 28.98 -11.36 3.82
N ARG A 247 28.40 -12.48 3.38
CA ARG A 247 26.95 -12.60 3.17
C ARG A 247 26.18 -12.42 4.47
N TRP A 248 26.65 -13.03 5.56
CA TRP A 248 26.00 -12.91 6.86
C TRP A 248 26.17 -11.52 7.47
N ILE A 249 27.33 -10.88 7.32
CA ILE A 249 27.53 -9.48 7.70
C ILE A 249 26.53 -8.57 6.97
N ARG A 250 26.39 -8.73 5.64
CA ARG A 250 25.41 -7.99 4.84
C ARG A 250 23.97 -8.25 5.28
N ALA A 251 23.64 -9.49 5.63
CA ALA A 251 22.31 -9.85 6.12
C ALA A 251 22.02 -9.22 7.48
N HIS A 252 22.97 -9.24 8.42
CA HIS A 252 22.83 -8.59 9.73
C HIS A 252 22.69 -7.07 9.59
N LYS A 253 23.50 -6.43 8.73
CA LYS A 253 23.40 -5.00 8.42
C LYS A 253 22.04 -4.66 7.81
N SER A 254 21.58 -5.44 6.82
CA SER A 254 20.27 -5.24 6.18
C SER A 254 19.10 -5.44 7.16
N PHE A 255 19.18 -6.44 8.05
CA PHE A 255 18.19 -6.67 9.10
C PHE A 255 18.13 -5.51 10.08
N THR A 256 19.28 -5.01 10.54
CA THR A 256 19.35 -3.86 11.45
C THR A 256 18.81 -2.61 10.79
N LYS A 257 19.18 -2.34 9.54
CA LYS A 257 18.67 -1.20 8.77
C LYS A 257 17.18 -1.26 8.53
N LEU A 258 16.63 -2.44 8.24
CA LEU A 258 15.18 -2.63 8.14
C LEU A 258 14.49 -2.31 9.47
N LYS A 259 15.03 -2.77 10.60
CA LYS A 259 14.46 -2.46 11.91
C LYS A 259 14.50 -0.96 12.21
N GLU A 260 15.58 -0.27 11.89
CA GLU A 260 15.68 1.18 12.02
C GLU A 260 14.65 1.90 11.13
N LYS A 261 14.49 1.48 9.88
CA LYS A 261 13.50 2.05 8.94
C LYS A 261 12.07 1.76 9.38
N VAL A 262 11.81 0.60 10.01
CA VAL A 262 10.52 0.25 10.62
C VAL A 262 10.24 1.10 11.85
N ALA A 263 11.27 1.42 12.65
CA ALA A 263 11.14 2.31 13.80
C ALA A 263 10.94 3.79 13.40
N SER A 264 11.56 4.20 12.30
CA SER A 264 11.55 5.57 11.77
C SER A 264 10.55 5.78 10.62
N THR A 265 9.53 4.91 10.51
CA THR A 265 8.54 5.02 9.43
C THR A 265 7.92 6.42 9.40
N PRO A 266 8.02 7.14 8.27
CA PRO A 266 7.48 8.48 8.18
C PRO A 266 5.94 8.44 8.10
N ILE A 267 5.34 9.59 8.39
CA ILE A 267 3.92 9.82 8.12
C ILE A 267 3.77 9.94 6.61
N LEU A 268 2.96 9.06 6.00
CA LEU A 268 2.62 9.17 4.58
C LEU A 268 1.51 10.20 4.41
N ARG A 269 1.80 11.34 3.79
CA ARG A 269 0.85 12.44 3.66
C ARG A 269 -0.29 12.08 2.69
N HIS A 270 -1.48 12.60 2.96
CA HIS A 270 -2.60 12.47 2.04
C HIS A 270 -2.28 13.19 0.73
N PHE A 271 -2.61 12.54 -0.38
CA PHE A 271 -2.38 13.10 -1.71
C PHE A 271 -3.27 14.32 -1.94
N GLN A 272 -2.68 15.46 -2.29
CA GLN A 272 -3.39 16.70 -2.63
C GLN A 272 -3.45 16.89 -4.14
N PRO A 273 -4.65 16.90 -4.75
CA PRO A 273 -4.82 17.08 -6.19
C PRO A 273 -4.21 18.36 -6.78
N GLU A 274 -4.02 19.40 -5.98
CA GLU A 274 -3.57 20.71 -6.45
C GLU A 274 -2.05 20.78 -6.59
N LEU A 275 -1.32 19.87 -5.96
CA LEU A 275 0.14 19.85 -5.93
C LEU A 275 0.71 18.90 -6.97
N GLN A 276 1.82 19.31 -7.59
CA GLN A 276 2.51 18.47 -8.57
C GLN A 276 3.09 17.21 -7.90
N PRO A 277 2.76 16.00 -8.38
CA PRO A 277 3.38 14.78 -7.91
C PRO A 277 4.84 14.70 -8.35
N VAL A 278 5.70 14.35 -7.41
CA VAL A 278 7.13 14.10 -7.64
C VAL A 278 7.43 12.63 -7.40
N VAL A 279 7.93 11.95 -8.43
CA VAL A 279 8.32 10.54 -8.34
C VAL A 279 9.83 10.45 -8.34
N VAL A 280 10.38 9.91 -7.26
CA VAL A 280 11.80 9.60 -7.14
C VAL A 280 11.99 8.13 -7.49
N VAL A 281 12.83 7.82 -8.47
CA VAL A 281 13.10 6.44 -8.88
C VAL A 281 14.53 6.01 -8.59
N TYR A 282 14.65 4.77 -8.11
CA TYR A 282 15.90 4.13 -7.79
C TYR A 282 15.91 2.66 -8.22
N ALA A 283 17.08 2.17 -8.58
CA ALA A 283 17.31 0.76 -8.83
C ALA A 283 18.71 0.36 -8.39
N ASN A 284 18.84 -0.88 -7.96
CA ASN A 284 20.12 -1.55 -7.81
C ASN A 284 20.15 -2.81 -8.69
N VAL A 285 21.14 -3.67 -8.49
CA VAL A 285 21.31 -4.90 -9.28
C VAL A 285 20.15 -5.88 -9.08
N TRP A 286 19.51 -5.89 -7.91
CA TRP A 286 18.60 -6.94 -7.43
C TRP A 286 17.15 -6.50 -7.20
N ALA A 287 16.92 -5.20 -7.05
CA ALA A 287 15.65 -4.62 -6.64
C ALA A 287 15.49 -3.21 -7.22
N ILE A 288 14.24 -2.79 -7.30
CA ILE A 288 13.83 -1.44 -7.66
C ILE A 288 13.05 -0.82 -6.51
N SER A 289 13.19 0.49 -6.38
CA SER A 289 12.51 1.28 -5.37
C SER A 289 12.13 2.62 -5.96
N ALA A 290 10.98 3.13 -5.56
CA ALA A 290 10.53 4.43 -5.97
C ALA A 290 9.60 5.01 -4.92
N ALA A 291 9.63 6.33 -4.79
CA ALA A 291 8.86 7.08 -3.82
C ALA A 291 8.01 8.11 -4.55
N LEU A 292 6.71 8.12 -4.27
CA LEU A 292 5.81 9.20 -4.65
C LEU A 292 5.79 10.23 -3.53
N MET A 293 6.12 11.47 -3.84
CA MET A 293 6.21 12.59 -2.92
C MET A 293 5.44 13.81 -3.44
N GLN A 294 5.09 14.73 -2.55
CA GLN A 294 4.54 16.04 -2.89
C GLN A 294 5.25 17.13 -2.09
N GLU A 295 5.45 18.28 -2.72
CA GLU A 295 6.06 19.44 -2.08
C GLU A 295 4.99 20.23 -1.32
N HIS A 296 5.10 20.28 0.00
CA HIS A 296 4.24 21.11 0.85
C HIS A 296 5.10 22.13 1.58
N GLY A 297 4.93 23.42 1.28
CA GLY A 297 5.65 24.49 1.97
C GLY A 297 7.18 24.34 1.90
N ALA A 298 7.70 24.04 0.71
CA ALA A 298 9.12 23.82 0.41
C ALA A 298 9.76 22.53 0.99
N VAL A 299 8.97 21.62 1.56
CA VAL A 299 9.44 20.31 2.04
C VAL A 299 8.73 19.19 1.28
N PHE A 300 9.49 18.18 0.85
CA PHE A 300 8.93 16.99 0.22
C PHE A 300 8.40 16.01 1.27
N HIS A 301 7.13 15.67 1.16
CA HIS A 301 6.49 14.67 2.01
C HIS A 301 6.17 13.40 1.19
N PRO A 302 6.48 12.20 1.71
CA PRO A 302 6.16 10.96 1.04
C PRO A 302 4.64 10.71 1.11
N VAL A 303 4.07 10.31 -0.02
CA VAL A 303 2.68 9.84 -0.13
C VAL A 303 2.65 8.31 -0.19
N MET A 304 3.61 7.71 -0.88
CA MET A 304 3.70 6.26 -1.05
C MET A 304 5.12 5.82 -1.36
N PHE A 305 5.58 4.73 -0.74
CA PHE A 305 6.76 4.00 -1.18
C PHE A 305 6.38 2.74 -1.97
N ALA A 306 7.12 2.48 -3.03
CA ALA A 306 6.93 1.34 -3.91
C ALA A 306 8.27 0.68 -4.17
N SER A 307 8.46 -0.53 -3.68
CA SER A 307 9.66 -1.31 -3.95
C SER A 307 9.31 -2.74 -4.32
N ARG A 308 10.16 -3.37 -5.16
CA ARG A 308 10.06 -4.81 -5.44
C ARG A 308 11.40 -5.39 -5.84
N THR A 309 11.57 -6.68 -5.56
CA THR A 309 12.70 -7.45 -6.08
C THR A 309 12.52 -7.68 -7.58
N LEU A 310 13.65 -7.75 -8.29
CA LEU A 310 13.69 -8.00 -9.72
C LEU A 310 13.51 -9.49 -10.00
N LYS A 311 12.78 -9.79 -11.07
CA LYS A 311 12.63 -11.15 -11.59
C LYS A 311 13.92 -11.61 -12.27
N SER A 312 14.12 -12.91 -12.40
CA SER A 312 15.33 -13.49 -13.01
C SER A 312 15.64 -12.95 -14.42
N ASN A 313 14.60 -12.67 -15.22
CA ASN A 313 14.75 -12.06 -16.53
C ASN A 313 15.13 -10.57 -16.46
N GLU A 314 14.69 -9.85 -15.43
CA GLU A 314 14.95 -8.42 -15.20
C GLU A 314 16.33 -8.15 -14.59
N LEU A 315 16.97 -9.15 -13.96
CA LEU A 315 18.32 -9.01 -13.38
C LEU A 315 19.37 -8.61 -14.43
N ASN A 316 19.20 -9.07 -15.67
CA ASN A 316 20.10 -8.78 -16.78
C ASN A 316 19.86 -7.41 -17.44
N TYR A 317 18.89 -6.63 -16.94
CA TYR A 317 18.56 -5.34 -17.53
C TYR A 317 19.60 -4.28 -17.13
N GLY A 318 19.78 -3.28 -17.99
CA GLY A 318 20.62 -2.14 -17.65
C GLY A 318 20.04 -1.36 -16.46
N ILE A 319 20.89 -0.65 -15.71
CA ILE A 319 20.45 0.15 -14.57
C ILE A 319 19.39 1.20 -14.95
N VAL A 320 19.48 1.72 -16.17
CA VAL A 320 18.52 2.68 -16.75
C VAL A 320 17.17 2.02 -17.04
N GLU A 321 17.16 0.79 -17.56
CA GLU A 321 15.92 0.02 -17.76
C GLU A 321 15.27 -0.33 -16.42
N LYS A 322 16.07 -0.65 -15.40
CA LYS A 322 15.60 -0.98 -14.05
C LYS A 322 14.98 0.23 -13.34
N GLY A 323 15.73 1.32 -13.19
CA GLY A 323 15.24 2.51 -12.48
C GLY A 323 14.20 3.26 -13.31
N GLY A 324 14.43 3.35 -14.61
CA GLY A 324 13.64 4.19 -15.49
C GLY A 324 12.40 3.57 -16.10
N GLY A 325 12.48 2.28 -16.43
CA GLY A 325 11.34 1.51 -16.91
C GLY A 325 10.59 0.89 -15.75
N LEU A 326 11.24 -0.06 -15.07
CA LEU A 326 10.57 -0.94 -14.09
C LEU A 326 10.13 -0.19 -12.83
N ALA A 327 10.98 0.66 -12.24
CA ALA A 327 10.65 1.36 -11.00
C ALA A 327 9.57 2.43 -11.23
N LEU A 328 9.68 3.18 -12.33
CA LEU A 328 8.70 4.17 -12.71
C LEU A 328 7.33 3.53 -13.00
N LEU A 329 7.26 2.50 -13.86
CA LEU A 329 5.99 1.80 -14.10
C LEU A 329 5.39 1.25 -12.81
N ARG A 330 6.22 0.76 -11.87
CA ARG A 330 5.72 0.24 -10.61
C ARG A 330 4.98 1.30 -9.79
N VAL A 331 5.50 2.53 -9.71
CA VAL A 331 4.81 3.63 -9.01
C VAL A 331 3.59 4.09 -9.78
N LEU A 332 3.66 4.17 -11.11
CA LEU A 332 2.52 4.56 -11.94
C LEU A 332 1.37 3.56 -11.83
N ASP A 333 1.65 2.26 -11.77
CA ASP A 333 0.65 1.21 -11.60
C ASP A 333 0.00 1.27 -10.20
N LEU A 334 0.80 1.41 -9.14
CA LEU A 334 0.30 1.47 -7.77
C LEU A 334 -0.44 2.79 -7.47
N GLY A 335 0.06 3.88 -8.02
CA GLY A 335 -0.46 5.22 -7.89
C GLY A 335 -1.41 5.64 -9.01
N HIS A 336 -1.90 4.70 -9.83
CA HIS A 336 -2.66 5.02 -11.05
C HIS A 336 -3.80 6.01 -10.79
N ASN A 337 -4.61 5.74 -9.76
CA ASN A 337 -5.75 6.59 -9.41
C ASN A 337 -5.34 7.98 -8.90
N LEU A 338 -4.12 8.12 -8.39
CA LEU A 338 -3.60 9.40 -7.91
C LEU A 338 -2.97 10.21 -9.05
N LEU A 339 -2.33 9.52 -10.00
CA LEU A 339 -1.44 10.12 -11.00
C LEU A 339 -2.05 10.30 -12.38
N VAL A 340 -3.13 9.57 -12.69
CA VAL A 340 -3.74 9.59 -14.03
C VAL A 340 -4.18 11.00 -14.43
N GLY A 341 -3.83 11.42 -15.64
CA GLY A 341 -4.20 12.73 -16.20
C GLY A 341 -3.43 13.92 -15.62
N ARG A 342 -2.38 13.70 -14.83
CA ARG A 342 -1.57 14.77 -14.19
C ARG A 342 -0.17 14.84 -14.75
N GLU A 343 0.42 16.02 -14.69
CA GLU A 343 1.84 16.22 -14.97
C GLU A 343 2.69 15.72 -13.79
N ILE A 344 3.62 14.81 -14.06
CA ILE A 344 4.43 14.14 -13.04
C ILE A 344 5.89 14.53 -13.22
N LYS A 345 6.49 15.10 -12.18
CA LYS A 345 7.92 15.38 -12.14
C LYS A 345 8.66 14.10 -11.73
N VAL A 346 9.46 13.53 -12.62
CA VAL A 346 10.26 12.34 -12.35
C VAL A 346 11.70 12.75 -12.06
N LEU A 347 12.13 12.51 -10.82
CA LEU A 347 13.49 12.72 -10.35
C LEU A 347 14.29 11.43 -10.51
N ALA A 348 15.30 11.48 -11.39
CA ALA A 348 16.20 10.37 -11.64
C ALA A 348 17.66 10.79 -11.49
N ARG A 349 18.47 9.92 -10.86
CA ARG A 349 19.92 10.13 -10.67
C ARG A 349 20.68 10.24 -12.00
N TYR A 350 20.22 9.52 -13.02
CA TYR A 350 20.85 9.50 -14.33
C TYR A 350 20.02 10.24 -15.36
N SER A 351 20.63 11.19 -16.07
CA SER A 351 20.01 11.92 -17.19
C SER A 351 19.63 11.02 -18.37
N THR A 352 20.05 9.76 -18.37
CA THR A 352 19.75 8.76 -19.39
C THR A 352 18.25 8.44 -19.47
N LEU A 353 17.48 8.69 -18.40
CA LEU A 353 16.02 8.59 -18.47
C LEU A 353 15.45 9.65 -19.42
N ALA A 354 15.90 10.91 -19.32
CA ALA A 354 15.45 11.97 -20.22
C ALA A 354 15.88 11.69 -21.67
N TRP A 355 17.00 10.98 -21.87
CA TRP A 355 17.41 10.53 -23.20
C TRP A 355 16.43 9.52 -23.79
N LEU A 356 15.92 8.55 -23.01
CA LEU A 356 14.95 7.55 -23.47
C LEU A 356 13.72 8.20 -24.12
N PHE A 357 13.20 9.28 -23.54
CA PHE A 357 12.01 9.95 -24.06
C PHE A 357 12.29 10.91 -25.23
N ARG A 358 13.56 11.30 -25.44
CA ARG A 358 13.98 12.19 -26.53
C ARG A 358 14.54 11.44 -27.75
N SER A 359 14.93 10.18 -27.58
CA SER A 359 15.49 9.37 -28.66
C SER A 359 14.42 8.91 -29.64
N SER A 360 14.58 9.26 -30.92
CA SER A 360 13.80 8.67 -32.01
C SER A 360 14.38 7.30 -32.39
N GLY A 361 13.52 6.31 -32.66
CA GLY A 361 13.94 4.99 -33.13
C GLY A 361 14.26 3.96 -32.05
N LEU A 362 13.59 4.02 -30.88
CA LEU A 362 13.69 2.96 -29.88
C LEU A 362 13.13 1.63 -30.43
N GLN A 363 13.95 0.59 -30.46
CA GLN A 363 13.56 -0.76 -30.86
C GLN A 363 13.62 -1.74 -29.67
N GLY A 364 12.89 -2.85 -29.78
CA GLY A 364 12.85 -3.89 -28.76
C GLY A 364 12.17 -3.43 -27.47
N ARG A 365 12.73 -3.78 -26.31
CA ARG A 365 12.12 -3.51 -24.99
C ARG A 365 11.92 -2.01 -24.74
N LEU A 366 12.90 -1.18 -25.08
CA LEU A 366 12.83 0.27 -24.85
C LEU A 366 11.64 0.91 -25.58
N GLY A 367 11.29 0.41 -26.76
CA GLY A 367 10.08 0.85 -27.48
C GLY A 367 8.78 0.44 -26.79
N GLN A 368 8.74 -0.76 -26.17
CA GLN A 368 7.60 -1.18 -25.35
C GLN A 368 7.44 -0.30 -24.11
N TRP A 369 8.54 0.05 -23.43
CA TRP A 369 8.51 0.98 -22.30
C TRP A 369 8.02 2.36 -22.71
N ALA A 370 8.50 2.90 -23.82
CA ALA A 370 8.04 4.17 -24.35
C ALA A 370 6.54 4.16 -24.66
N ALA A 371 6.00 3.05 -25.20
CA ALA A 371 4.56 2.91 -25.44
C ALA A 371 3.73 2.79 -24.15
N LEU A 372 4.25 2.11 -23.11
CA LEU A 372 3.57 2.02 -21.81
C LEU A 372 3.59 3.35 -21.04
N LEU A 373 4.65 4.15 -21.25
CA LEU A 373 4.83 5.44 -20.61
C LEU A 373 4.19 6.60 -21.42
N SER A 374 3.83 6.39 -22.69
CA SER A 374 3.26 7.43 -23.54
C SER A 374 1.93 8.03 -23.07
N PRO A 375 1.03 7.30 -22.36
CA PRO A 375 -0.19 7.90 -21.82
C PRO A 375 0.08 8.91 -20.69
N TRP A 376 1.29 8.93 -20.14
CA TRP A 376 1.65 9.74 -18.99
C TRP A 376 2.39 11.01 -19.41
N THR A 377 1.99 12.13 -18.84
CA THR A 377 2.69 13.41 -18.95
C THR A 377 3.83 13.46 -17.93
N LEU A 378 5.05 13.13 -18.37
CA LEU A 378 6.23 12.99 -17.53
C LEU A 378 7.24 14.10 -17.81
N GLU A 379 7.58 14.88 -16.79
CA GLU A 379 8.69 15.84 -16.81
C GLU A 379 9.91 15.20 -16.13
N ILE A 380 10.92 14.81 -16.91
CA ILE A 380 12.10 14.13 -16.37
C ILE A 380 13.18 15.15 -16.04
N VAL A 381 13.49 15.27 -14.76
CA VAL A 381 14.47 16.21 -14.24
C VAL A 381 15.64 15.44 -13.63
N LYS A 382 16.86 15.81 -14.02
CA LYS A 382 18.08 15.35 -13.35
C LYS A 382 18.20 16.08 -12.02
N CYS A 383 18.43 15.36 -10.94
CA CYS A 383 18.58 15.97 -9.63
C CYS A 383 19.75 16.94 -9.57
N THR A 384 19.51 18.08 -8.92
CA THR A 384 20.48 19.15 -8.67
C THR A 384 21.06 19.02 -7.26
N LYS A 385 22.20 19.68 -6.96
CA LYS A 385 22.97 19.50 -5.70
C LYS A 385 22.17 19.64 -4.38
N GLY A 386 21.03 20.32 -4.36
CA GLY A 386 20.13 20.39 -3.19
C GLY A 386 19.07 19.28 -3.16
N GLU A 387 18.60 18.81 -4.32
CA GLU A 387 17.78 17.60 -4.46
C GLU A 387 18.62 16.32 -4.30
N ASP A 388 19.95 16.41 -4.46
CA ASP A 388 20.94 15.40 -4.12
C ASP A 388 21.08 15.18 -2.61
N GLU A 389 20.61 16.09 -1.75
CA GLU A 389 20.52 15.87 -0.31
C GLU A 389 19.27 15.08 0.06
N ILE A 390 18.15 15.27 -0.66
CA ILE A 390 16.93 14.46 -0.55
C ILE A 390 17.17 13.08 -1.16
N LEU A 391 17.68 13.04 -2.40
CA LEU A 391 18.22 11.81 -2.99
C LEU A 391 19.37 11.23 -2.18
N GLY A 392 20.13 12.04 -1.44
CA GLY A 392 21.27 11.64 -0.64
C GLY A 392 20.86 11.08 0.71
N THR A 393 19.77 11.55 1.31
CA THR A 393 19.16 10.89 2.47
C THR A 393 18.44 9.61 2.06
N ILE A 394 17.85 9.58 0.86
CA ILE A 394 17.31 8.36 0.23
C ILE A 394 18.48 7.39 -0.11
N ALA A 395 19.57 7.86 -0.75
CA ALA A 395 20.64 7.04 -1.33
C ALA A 395 21.90 6.80 -0.46
N ALA A 396 22.20 7.62 0.55
CA ALA A 396 23.34 7.42 1.48
C ALA A 396 23.14 6.15 2.33
N THR A 397 21.93 5.60 2.32
CA THR A 397 21.61 4.34 2.98
C THR A 397 21.87 3.09 2.12
N ILE A 398 22.29 3.25 0.85
CA ILE A 398 22.16 2.20 -0.18
C ILE A 398 23.46 1.88 -0.94
N THR A 399 24.58 1.89 -0.23
CA THR A 399 25.72 1.05 -0.65
C THR A 399 26.06 0.16 0.55
N PRO A 400 25.78 -1.16 0.50
CA PRO A 400 26.21 -2.08 1.54
C PRO A 400 27.72 -2.04 1.75
#